data_AF-A0A2G6MZT0-F1
#
_entry.id   AF-A0A2G6MZT0-F1
#
_cell.length_a   1.000
_cell.length_b   1.000
_cell.length_c   1.000
_cell.angle_alpha   90.00
_cell.angle_beta   90.00
_cell.angle_gamma   90.00
#
_symmetry.space_group_name_H-M   'P 1'
#
loop_
_entity.id
_entity.type
_entity.pdbx_description
1 polymer ?
#
loop_
_entity_poly.entity_id
_entity_poly.type
_entity_poly.pdbx_seq_one_letter_code
_entity_poly.pdbx_strand_id
1 'polypeptide(L)'
;MAGEIATYFPGLQTPPLITWGPRRRRKRQRAIRLGSYDPRLSLIRIHRRLDDAQVPGWLVGFVIYHELLHHVLGVGLPAPGIRRPLHSAEFRRREAQHRRYAEAMAWEATVLPRLLAQQD
;
A
#
# COMPACT_ATOMS: atom_id res chain seq x y z
N MET A 1 14.47 -1.02 4.63
CA MET A 1 13.50 -1.25 3.55
C MET A 1 14.03 -2.13 2.42
N ALA A 2 15.18 -1.82 1.78
CA ALA A 2 15.71 -2.64 0.67
C ALA A 2 15.87 -4.15 1.01
N GLY A 3 16.34 -4.47 2.23
CA GLY A 3 16.46 -5.87 2.69
C GLY A 3 15.12 -6.60 2.88
N GLU A 4 14.03 -5.89 3.24
CA GLU A 4 12.69 -6.49 3.35
C GLU A 4 12.09 -6.76 1.97
N ILE A 5 12.30 -5.85 1.01
CA ILE A 5 11.83 -6.02 -0.38
C ILE A 5 12.47 -7.27 -0.99
N ALA A 6 13.79 -7.44 -0.86
CA ALA A 6 14.49 -8.61 -1.38
C ALA A 6 14.02 -9.93 -0.73
N THR A 7 13.65 -9.89 0.56
CA THR A 7 13.15 -11.07 1.29
C THR A 7 11.82 -11.57 0.72
N TYR A 8 10.87 -10.66 0.46
CA TYR A 8 9.55 -11.03 -0.02
C TYR A 8 9.42 -11.10 -1.55
N PHE A 9 10.31 -10.40 -2.27
CA PHE A 9 10.29 -10.29 -3.72
C PHE A 9 11.69 -10.52 -4.30
N PRO A 10 12.28 -11.73 -4.14
CA PRO A 10 13.66 -12.01 -4.54
C PRO A 10 13.92 -11.83 -6.05
N GLY A 11 12.88 -11.90 -6.88
CA GLY A 11 12.97 -11.68 -8.34
C GLY A 11 12.67 -10.25 -8.80
N LEU A 12 12.40 -9.30 -7.89
CA LEU A 12 12.05 -7.94 -8.26
C LEU A 12 13.31 -7.12 -8.57
N GLN A 13 13.61 -6.97 -9.86
CA GLN A 13 14.81 -6.24 -10.33
C GLN A 13 14.63 -4.73 -10.30
N THR A 14 13.44 -4.24 -10.65
CA THR A 14 13.13 -2.81 -10.78
C THR A 14 11.95 -2.43 -9.89
N PRO A 15 12.18 -2.17 -8.60
CA PRO A 15 11.11 -1.77 -7.71
C PRO A 15 10.56 -0.38 -8.13
N PRO A 16 9.25 -0.14 -7.97
CA PRO A 16 8.66 1.19 -8.09
C PRO A 16 9.37 2.22 -7.22
N LEU A 17 9.35 3.48 -7.66
CA LEU A 17 9.71 4.60 -6.81
C LEU A 17 8.73 4.69 -5.64
N ILE A 18 9.19 5.14 -4.48
CA ILE A 18 8.36 5.29 -3.27
C ILE A 18 8.37 6.77 -2.87
N THR A 19 7.19 7.34 -2.65
CA THR A 19 7.05 8.74 -2.23
C THR A 19 5.89 8.92 -1.26
N TRP A 20 5.89 10.05 -0.56
CA TRP A 20 4.76 10.49 0.25
C TRP A 20 3.70 11.20 -0.63
N GLY A 21 2.44 11.02 -0.25
CA GLY A 21 1.32 11.73 -0.87
C GLY A 21 1.44 13.25 -0.72
N PRO A 22 0.89 14.03 -1.66
CA PRO A 22 1.04 15.48 -1.67
C PRO A 22 0.38 16.14 -0.45
N ARG A 23 0.96 17.25 0.03
CA ARG A 23 0.45 18.05 1.16
C ARG A 23 -0.75 18.95 0.77
N ARG A 24 -1.75 18.44 0.05
CA ARG A 24 -2.94 19.20 -0.38
C ARG A 24 -4.15 18.88 0.51
N ARG A 25 -5.00 19.87 0.82
CA ARG A 25 -6.32 19.64 1.43
C ARG A 25 -7.14 18.78 0.48
N ARG A 26 -7.70 17.67 0.98
CA ARG A 26 -8.56 16.78 0.21
C ARG A 26 -9.99 16.96 0.69
N LYS A 27 -10.96 16.84 -0.23
CA LYS A 27 -12.37 16.74 0.14
C LYS A 27 -12.55 15.56 1.11
N ARG A 28 -13.48 15.71 2.07
CA ARG A 28 -13.91 14.59 2.93
C ARG A 28 -14.22 13.35 2.09
N GLN A 29 -13.64 12.22 2.47
CA GLN A 29 -13.78 10.93 1.82
C GLN A 29 -14.38 9.94 2.81
N ARG A 30 -15.27 9.05 2.33
CA ARG A 30 -15.86 7.96 3.14
C ARG A 30 -14.87 6.81 3.43
N ALA A 31 -13.75 6.77 2.71
CA ALA A 31 -12.69 5.79 2.85
C ALA A 31 -11.34 6.47 2.61
N ILE A 32 -10.30 6.01 3.29
CA ILE A 32 -8.93 6.50 3.13
C ILE A 32 -8.06 5.34 2.66
N ARG A 33 -7.26 5.57 1.62
CA ARG A 33 -6.24 4.61 1.17
C ARG A 33 -4.92 4.98 1.83
N LEU A 34 -4.31 4.00 2.49
CA LEU A 34 -3.03 4.17 3.18
C LEU A 34 -1.83 4.18 2.22
N GLY A 35 -1.99 3.58 1.05
CA GLY A 35 -1.07 3.65 -0.07
C GLY A 35 -1.80 3.64 -1.42
N SER A 36 -1.02 3.76 -2.50
CA SER A 36 -1.49 3.49 -3.86
C SER A 36 -0.31 3.26 -4.80
N TYR A 37 -0.43 2.25 -5.65
CA TYR A 37 0.45 2.00 -6.79
C TYR A 37 -0.09 2.62 -8.09
N ASP A 38 0.80 3.30 -8.82
CA ASP A 38 0.55 3.85 -10.15
C ASP A 38 1.35 3.05 -11.19
N PRO A 39 0.69 2.19 -11.99
CA PRO A 39 1.39 1.34 -12.96
C PRO A 39 2.01 2.12 -14.13
N ARG A 40 1.51 3.31 -14.45
CA ARG A 40 2.05 4.11 -15.57
C ARG A 40 3.37 4.76 -15.22
N LEU A 41 3.50 5.17 -13.95
CA LEU A 41 4.69 5.87 -13.45
C LEU A 41 5.65 4.93 -12.71
N SER A 42 5.28 3.67 -12.50
CA SER A 42 5.94 2.75 -11.56
C SER A 42 6.21 3.43 -10.21
N LEU A 43 5.14 3.91 -9.57
CA LEU A 43 5.23 4.76 -8.39
C LEU A 43 4.27 4.29 -7.29
N ILE A 44 4.83 4.06 -6.11
CA ILE A 44 4.10 3.83 -4.86
C ILE A 44 4.00 5.17 -4.12
N ARG A 45 2.78 5.58 -3.80
CA ARG A 45 2.48 6.77 -2.99
C ARG A 45 1.92 6.35 -1.64
N ILE A 46 2.65 6.63 -0.57
CA ILE A 46 2.20 6.37 0.81
C ILE A 46 1.39 7.57 1.29
N HIS A 47 0.29 7.33 1.98
CA HIS A 47 -0.53 8.40 2.52
C HIS A 47 0.27 9.23 3.53
N ARG A 48 0.32 10.55 3.35
CA ARG A 48 1.15 11.48 4.15
C ARG A 48 0.91 11.47 5.66
N ARG A 49 -0.20 10.91 6.12
CA ARG A 49 -0.48 10.80 7.57
C ARG A 49 0.23 9.63 8.23
N LEU A 50 0.84 8.79 7.42
CA LEU A 50 1.77 7.77 7.88
C LEU A 50 3.20 8.33 8.03
N ASP A 51 3.43 9.59 7.62
CA ASP A 51 4.67 10.37 7.85
C ASP A 51 4.54 11.14 9.18
N ASP A 52 4.34 10.39 10.27
CA ASP A 52 4.18 10.89 11.63
C ASP A 52 5.00 10.02 12.60
N ALA A 53 5.64 10.63 13.60
CA ALA A 53 6.50 9.92 14.55
C ALA A 53 5.75 8.88 15.40
N GLN A 54 4.44 9.02 15.57
CA GLN A 54 3.60 8.05 16.29
C GLN A 54 3.24 6.84 15.43
N VAL A 55 3.47 6.89 14.12
CA VAL A 55 3.19 5.79 13.19
C VAL A 55 4.39 4.86 13.19
N PRO A 56 4.21 3.58 13.57
CA PRO A 56 5.32 2.65 13.59
C PRO A 56 5.88 2.41 12.18
N GLY A 57 7.20 2.46 12.02
CA GLY A 57 7.84 2.26 10.70
C GLY A 57 7.53 0.90 10.06
N TRP A 58 7.23 -0.12 10.86
CA TRP A 58 6.83 -1.43 10.34
C TRP A 58 5.50 -1.41 9.60
N LEU A 59 4.59 -0.50 9.97
CA LEU A 59 3.31 -0.34 9.28
C LEU A 59 3.53 0.30 7.92
N VAL A 60 4.39 1.31 7.84
CA VAL A 60 4.82 1.90 6.56
C VAL A 60 5.43 0.81 5.68
N GLY A 61 6.24 -0.08 6.25
CA GLY A 61 6.76 -1.27 5.58
C GLY A 61 5.65 -2.19 5.05
N PHE A 62 4.63 -2.47 5.84
CA PHE A 62 3.46 -3.27 5.41
C PHE A 62 2.69 -2.60 4.26
N VAL A 63 2.44 -1.29 4.33
CA VAL A 63 1.77 -0.55 3.26
C VAL A 63 2.58 -0.61 1.96
N ILE A 64 3.90 -0.43 2.03
CA ILE A 64 4.78 -0.58 0.86
C ILE A 64 4.70 -1.99 0.30
N TYR A 65 4.71 -3.01 1.17
CA TYR A 65 4.56 -4.40 0.76
C TYR A 65 3.23 -4.65 0.03
N HIS A 66 2.12 -4.13 0.55
CA HIS A 66 0.80 -4.17 -0.12
C HIS A 66 0.85 -3.53 -1.50
N GLU A 67 1.46 -2.35 -1.63
CA GLU A 67 1.55 -1.66 -2.92
C GLU A 67 2.51 -2.35 -3.90
N LEU A 68 3.56 -3.03 -3.41
CA LEU A 68 4.42 -3.88 -4.22
C LEU A 68 3.69 -5.12 -4.74
N LEU A 69 2.74 -5.69 -3.99
CA LEU A 69 1.90 -6.78 -4.50
C LEU A 69 1.07 -6.34 -5.71
N HIS A 70 0.56 -5.10 -5.72
CA HIS A 70 -0.12 -4.55 -6.90
C HIS A 70 0.80 -4.50 -8.11
N HIS A 71 2.04 -4.06 -7.92
CA HIS A 71 3.05 -4.03 -8.97
C HIS A 71 3.38 -5.43 -9.51
N VAL A 72 3.75 -6.37 -8.62
CA VAL A 72 4.22 -7.71 -9.01
C VAL A 72 3.11 -8.55 -9.64
N LEU A 73 1.86 -8.36 -9.23
CA LEU A 73 0.71 -9.10 -9.78
C LEU A 73 0.09 -8.41 -11.01
N GLY A 74 0.63 -7.26 -11.43
CA GLY A 74 0.13 -6.49 -12.57
C GLY A 74 -1.31 -6.00 -12.37
N VAL A 75 -1.65 -5.63 -11.13
CA VAL A 75 -2.98 -5.18 -10.77
C VAL A 75 -3.29 -3.83 -11.43
N GLY A 76 -4.49 -3.69 -12.00
CA GLY A 76 -4.94 -2.45 -12.62
C GLY A 76 -4.37 -2.17 -14.01
N LEU A 77 -3.51 -3.04 -14.55
CA LEU A 77 -3.14 -3.02 -15.96
C LEU A 77 -4.28 -3.63 -16.80
N PRO A 78 -4.85 -2.89 -17.77
CA PRO A 78 -5.83 -3.46 -18.68
C PRO A 78 -5.11 -4.44 -19.61
N ALA A 79 -5.49 -5.71 -19.54
CA ALA A 79 -5.27 -6.65 -20.65
C ALA A 79 -6.49 -6.55 -21.60
N PRO A 80 -6.32 -6.72 -22.93
CA PRO A 80 -7.45 -6.73 -23.85
C PRO A 80 -8.53 -7.71 -23.38
N GLY A 81 -9.72 -7.19 -23.09
CA GLY A 81 -10.87 -7.99 -22.67
C GLY A 81 -10.91 -8.47 -21.21
N ILE A 82 -9.89 -8.21 -20.37
CA ILE A 82 -9.85 -8.74 -19.00
C ILE A 82 -9.60 -7.61 -17.98
N ARG A 83 -10.60 -7.36 -17.13
CA ARG A 83 -10.42 -6.57 -15.89
C ARG A 83 -9.86 -7.48 -14.81
N ARG A 84 -8.62 -7.23 -14.38
CA ARG A 84 -8.05 -7.93 -13.22
C ARG A 84 -8.60 -7.34 -11.92
N PRO A 85 -9.09 -8.15 -10.97
CA PRO A 85 -9.48 -7.67 -9.65
C PRO A 85 -8.31 -6.98 -8.94
N LEU A 86 -8.60 -5.93 -8.17
CA LEU A 86 -7.57 -5.23 -7.39
C LEU A 86 -6.92 -6.14 -6.34
N HIS A 87 -7.72 -6.97 -5.68
CA HIS A 87 -7.25 -7.91 -4.65
C HIS A 87 -7.77 -9.31 -4.99
N SER A 88 -7.09 -9.98 -5.92
CA SER A 88 -7.37 -11.37 -6.29
C SER A 88 -7.14 -12.35 -5.12
N ALA A 89 -7.56 -13.60 -5.26
CA ALA A 89 -7.27 -14.62 -4.25
C ALA A 89 -5.76 -14.78 -4.01
N GLU A 90 -4.95 -14.74 -5.07
CA GLU A 90 -3.48 -14.76 -4.97
C GLU A 90 -2.93 -13.54 -4.23
N PHE A 91 -3.48 -12.35 -4.50
CA PHE A 91 -3.11 -11.14 -3.76
C PHE A 91 -3.30 -11.33 -2.27
N ARG A 92 -4.51 -11.72 -1.84
CA ARG A 92 -4.85 -11.91 -0.42
C ARG A 92 -3.98 -12.99 0.23
N ARG A 93 -3.70 -14.07 -0.51
CA ARG A 93 -2.84 -15.16 -0.01
C ARG A 93 -1.42 -14.68 0.27
N ARG A 94 -0.83 -13.88 -0.64
CA ARG A 94 0.50 -13.29 -0.44
C ARG A 94 0.48 -12.24 0.65
N GLU A 95 -0.53 -11.37 0.65
CA GLU A 95 -0.71 -10.34 1.67
C GLU A 95 -0.67 -10.91 3.09
N ALA A 96 -1.37 -12.02 3.31
CA ALA A 96 -1.39 -12.75 4.57
C ALA A 96 -0.06 -13.40 4.98
N GLN A 97 0.90 -13.54 4.08
CA GLN A 97 2.25 -14.08 4.39
C GLN A 97 3.19 -13.03 4.97
N HIS A 98 2.82 -11.75 4.96
CA HIS A 98 3.64 -10.73 5.58
C HIS A 98 3.73 -10.97 7.09
N ARG A 99 4.96 -10.95 7.64
CA ARG A 99 5.23 -11.27 9.05
C ARG A 99 4.41 -10.47 10.07
N ARG A 100 3.94 -9.28 9.70
CA ARG A 100 3.11 -8.38 10.53
C ARG A 100 1.70 -8.18 10.01
N TYR A 101 1.18 -9.11 9.19
CA TYR A 101 -0.15 -8.97 8.60
C TYR A 101 -1.24 -8.74 9.67
N ALA A 102 -1.27 -9.58 10.71
CA ALA A 102 -2.26 -9.46 11.78
C ALA A 102 -2.16 -8.13 12.54
N GLU A 103 -0.93 -7.69 12.87
CA GLU A 103 -0.69 -6.40 13.53
C GLU A 103 -1.15 -5.23 12.66
N ALA A 104 -0.89 -5.29 11.35
CA ALA A 104 -1.31 -4.25 10.41
C ALA A 104 -2.84 -4.15 10.30
N MET A 105 -3.53 -5.29 10.15
CA MET A 105 -5.00 -5.30 10.09
C MET A 105 -5.64 -4.77 11.37
N ALA A 106 -5.09 -5.14 12.53
CA ALA A 106 -5.54 -4.61 13.81
C ALA A 106 -5.31 -3.09 13.91
N TRP A 107 -4.12 -2.62 13.52
CA TRP A 107 -3.80 -1.20 13.53
C TRP A 107 -4.72 -0.40 12.60
N GLU A 108 -4.95 -0.88 11.37
CA GLU A 108 -5.84 -0.24 10.40
C GLU A 108 -7.25 -0.06 10.97
N ALA A 109 -7.80 -1.09 11.61
CA ALA A 109 -9.12 -1.01 12.24
C ALA A 109 -9.21 0.10 13.31
N THR A 110 -8.12 0.35 14.04
CA THR A 110 -8.09 1.40 15.08
C THR A 110 -7.84 2.81 14.55
N VAL A 111 -7.04 2.96 13.49
CA VAL A 111 -6.56 4.27 13.02
C VAL A 111 -7.38 4.82 11.86
N LEU A 112 -7.93 3.97 10.99
CA LEU A 112 -8.76 4.44 9.85
C LEU A 112 -9.91 5.36 10.29
N PRO A 113 -10.69 5.07 11.35
CA PRO A 113 -11.75 5.98 11.81
C PRO A 113 -11.21 7.36 12.21
N ARG A 114 -10.05 7.40 12.89
CA ARG A 114 -9.41 8.65 13.33
C ARG A 114 -8.91 9.46 12.13
N LEU A 115 -8.31 8.80 11.15
CA LEU A 115 -7.86 9.45 9.92
C LEU A 115 -9.06 9.96 9.10
N LEU A 116 -10.18 9.26 9.08
CA LEU A 116 -11.39 9.76 8.40
C LEU A 116 -11.97 11.00 9.11
N ALA A 117 -11.92 11.05 10.45
CA ALA A 117 -12.42 12.18 11.23
C ALA A 117 -11.61 13.47 11.01
N GLN A 118 -10.29 13.37 10.86
CA GLN A 118 -9.37 14.51 10.75
C GLN A 118 -9.27 15.12 9.33
N GLN A 119 -10.22 14.83 8.42
CA GLN A 119 -10.19 15.32 7.04
C GLN A 119 -10.62 16.79 6.93
N ASP A 120 -9.71 17.70 7.29
CA ASP A 120 -9.88 19.15 7.21
C ASP A 120 -9.00 19.83 6.15
#